data_AF-A0A1G2ZWX9-F1
#
_entry.id   AF-A0A1G2ZWX9-F1
#
_cell.length_a   1.000
_cell.length_b   1.000
_cell.length_c   1.000
_cell.angle_alpha   90.00
_cell.angle_beta   90.00
_cell.angle_gamma   90.00
#
_symmetry.space_group_name_H-M   'P 1'
#
loop_
_entity.id
_entity.type
_entity.pdbx_description
1 polymer ?
#
loop_
_entity_poly.entity_id
_entity_poly.type
_entity_poly.pdbx_seq_one_letter_code
_entity_poly.pdbx_strand_id
1 'polypeptide(L)' 'QGIYDCSRLLDFGVFQELKDVAYFNKVMVCDGTVAWPNDQDICPDTIYIDSVRNTLNIE' A
#
# COMPACT_ATOMS: atom_id res chain seq x y z
N GLN A 1 -7.94 -11.31 4.75
CA GLN A 1 -6.58 -10.72 4.80
C GLN A 1 -5.97 -10.83 3.41
N GLY A 2 -5.20 -9.84 2.98
CA GLY A 2 -4.51 -9.85 1.69
C GLY A 2 -3.20 -9.08 1.76
N ILE A 3 -2.39 -9.20 0.70
CA ILE A 3 -1.12 -8.50 0.54
C ILE A 3 -1.22 -7.63 -0.72
N TYR A 4 -0.97 -6.33 -0.56
CA TYR A 4 -0.82 -5.39 -1.66
C TYR A 4 0.68 -5.07 -1.85
N ASP A 5 1.19 -5.27 -3.06
CA ASP A 5 2.59 -5.01 -3.40
C ASP A 5 2.77 -3.61 -3.99
N CYS A 6 3.47 -2.74 -3.25
CA CYS A 6 3.74 -1.37 -3.68
C CYS A 6 4.88 -1.26 -4.71
N SER A 7 5.58 -2.34 -5.05
CA SER A 7 6.77 -2.31 -5.92
C SER A 7 6.52 -1.61 -7.26
N ARG A 8 5.30 -1.72 -7.80
CA ARG A 8 4.92 -1.09 -9.08
C ARG A 8 4.77 0.43 -8.99
N LEU A 9 4.58 0.96 -7.78
CA LEU A 9 4.44 2.39 -7.52
C LEU A 9 5.80 3.08 -7.34
N LEU A 10 6.84 2.32 -6.99
CA LEU A 10 8.12 2.90 -6.57
C LEU A 10 8.78 3.78 -7.62
N ASP A 11 8.52 3.60 -8.91
CA ASP A 11 9.08 4.46 -9.96
C ASP A 11 8.12 5.57 -10.42
N PHE A 12 6.94 5.67 -9.82
CA PHE A 12 5.86 6.57 -10.25
C PHE A 12 5.71 7.79 -9.34
N GLY A 13 6.05 8.97 -9.87
CA GLY A 13 5.71 10.26 -9.26
C GLY A 13 6.08 10.38 -7.78
N VAL A 14 5.10 10.80 -6.97
CA VAL A 14 5.28 11.03 -5.53
C VAL A 14 5.59 9.75 -4.73
N PHE A 15 5.31 8.56 -5.28
CA PHE A 15 5.58 7.30 -4.61
C PHE A 15 7.05 6.87 -4.67
N GLN A 16 7.92 7.61 -5.37
CA GLN A 16 9.36 7.34 -5.36
C GLN A 16 9.99 7.43 -3.96
N GLU A 17 9.38 8.20 -3.06
CA GLU A 17 9.79 8.31 -1.65
C GLU A 17 9.63 6.99 -0.89
N LEU A 18 8.72 6.11 -1.34
CA LEU A 18 8.49 4.79 -0.75
C LEU A 18 9.68 3.84 -0.93
N LYS A 19 10.67 4.18 -1.76
CA LYS A 19 11.93 3.42 -1.86
C LYS A 19 12.77 3.49 -0.58
N ASP A 20 12.64 4.57 0.19
CA ASP A 20 13.27 4.64 1.51
C ASP A 20 12.44 3.81 2.50
N VAL A 21 13.02 2.68 2.95
CA VAL A 21 12.37 1.76 3.90
C VAL A 21 11.98 2.46 5.20
N ALA A 22 12.78 3.41 5.70
CA ALA A 22 12.46 4.15 6.92
C ALA A 22 11.27 5.09 6.72
N TYR A 23 11.11 5.65 5.51
CA TYR A 23 9.93 6.43 5.14
C TYR A 23 8.71 5.54 4.89
N PHE A 24 8.87 4.43 4.16
CA PHE A 24 7.82 3.45 3.87
C PHE A 24 7.15 2.94 5.15
N ASN A 25 7.93 2.67 6.19
CA ASN A 25 7.44 2.21 7.48
C ASN A 25 6.66 3.27 8.28
N LYS A 26 6.56 4.51 7.80
CA LYS A 26 5.70 5.55 8.39
C LYS A 26 4.25 5.49 7.90
N VAL A 27 3.89 4.44 7.16
CA VAL A 27 2.51 4.21 6.70
C VAL A 27 1.54 4.28 7.89
N MET A 28 0.41 4.95 7.67
CA MET A 28 -0.65 5.12 8.66
C MET A 28 -2.01 4.90 8.00
N VAL A 29 -2.99 4.48 8.80
CA VAL A 29 -4.39 4.45 8.36
C VAL A 29 -5.01 5.82 8.63
N CYS A 30 -5.52 6.46 7.59
CA CYS A 30 -6.17 7.77 7.67
C CYS A 30 -7.44 7.74 6.81
N ASP A 31 -8.58 8.21 7.32
CA ASP A 31 -9.85 8.34 6.58
C ASP A 31 -10.27 7.10 5.75
N GLY A 32 -10.01 5.90 6.27
CA GLY A 32 -10.36 4.63 5.61
C GLY A 32 -9.39 4.19 4.51
N THR A 33 -8.26 4.87 4.36
CA THR A 33 -7.17 4.53 3.43
C THR A 33 -5.83 4.36 4.15
N VAL A 34 -4.80 3.89 3.43
CA VAL A 34 -3.41 3.97 3.89
C VAL A 34 -2.75 5.21 3.30
N ALA A 35 -1.98 5.91 4.11
CA ALA A 35 -1.30 7.14 3.73
C ALA A 35 0.11 7.24 4.33
N TRP A 36 0.92 8.13 3.78
CA TRP A 36 2.26 8.49 4.24
C TRP A 36 2.35 9.99 4.59
N PRO A 37 3.38 10.41 5.35
CA PRO A 37 3.47 11.78 5.88
C PRO A 37 3.45 12.92 4.86
N ASN A 38 3.85 12.68 3.61
CA ASN A 38 3.88 13.69 2.55
C ASN A 38 2.66 13.59 1.64
N ASP A 39 1.49 13.34 2.23
CA ASP A 39 0.17 13.30 1.58
C ASP A 39 0.06 12.27 0.43
N GLN A 40 0.88 11.22 0.43
CA GLN A 40 0.67 10.09 -0.47
C GLN A 40 -0.35 9.14 0.15
N ASP A 41 -1.37 8.76 -0.60
CA ASP A 41 -2.33 7.73 -0.23
C ASP A 41 -2.55 6.75 -1.39
N ILE A 42 -3.12 5.59 -1.09
CA ILE A 42 -3.53 4.62 -2.11
C ILE A 42 -5.01 4.36 -1.94
N CYS A 43 -5.81 4.68 -2.96
CA CYS A 43 -7.26 4.49 -2.91
C CYS A 43 -7.66 3.12 -2.32
N PRO A 44 -8.59 3.06 -1.35
CA PRO A 44 -8.99 1.81 -0.70
C PRO A 44 -9.45 0.72 -1.67
N ASP A 45 -10.15 1.11 -2.75
CA ASP A 45 -10.61 0.19 -3.78
C ASP A 45 -9.44 -0.44 -4.54
N THR A 46 -8.40 0.34 -4.86
CA THR A 46 -7.18 -0.17 -5.48
C THR A 46 -6.50 -1.20 -4.59
N ILE A 47 -6.35 -0.92 -3.30
CA ILE A 47 -5.79 -1.87 -2.34
C ILE A 47 -6.64 -3.15 -2.32
N TYR A 48 -7.95 -3.04 -2.24
CA TYR A 48 -8.85 -4.20 -2.12
C TYR A 48 -8.87 -5.07 -3.38
N ILE A 49 -8.91 -4.46 -4.56
CA ILE A 49 -9.03 -5.15 -5.86
C ILE A 49 -7.71 -5.83 -6.23
N ASP A 50 -6.58 -5.13 -6.06
CA ASP A 50 -5.28 -5.60 -6.53
C ASP A 50 -4.51 -6.42 -5.48
N SER A 51 -5.00 -6.47 -4.23
CA SER A 51 -4.41 -7.34 -3.20
C SER A 51 -4.54 -8.82 -3.54
N VAL A 52 -3.43 -9.55 -3.39
CA VAL A 52 -3.46 -11.00 -3.37
C VAL A 52 -4.15 -11.46 -2.09
N ARG A 53 -5.30 -12.11 -2.22
CA ARG A 53 -6.05 -12.62 -1.07
C ARG A 53 -5.34 -13.82 -0.47
N ASN A 54 -5.19 -13.82 0.85
CA ASN A 54 -4.77 -15.02 1.55
C ASN A 54 -5.96 -15.99 1.58
N THR A 55 -6.03 -16.88 0.60
CA THR A 55 -6.96 -18.01 0.62
C THR A 55 -6.36 -19.08 1.50
N LEU A 56 -6.84 -19.18 2.74
CA LEU A 56 -6.70 -20.42 3.50
C LEU A 56 -7.52 -21.48 2.73
N ASN A 57 -6.83 -22.32 1.97
CA ASN A 57 -7.41 -23.58 1.52
C ASN A 57 -7.58 -24.45 2.77
N ILE A 58 -8.75 -24.34 3.40
CA ILE A 58 -9.23 -25.37 4.31
C ILE A 58 -9.80 -26.45 3.39
N GLU A 59 -8.96 -27.41 3.02
CA GLU A 59 -9.43 -28.74 2.61
C GLU A 59 -9.82 -29.55 3.86
#